data_AF-A0A6N7AS71-F1
#
_entry.id   AF-A0A6N7AS71-F1
#
_cell.length_a   1.000
_cell.length_b   1.000
_cell.length_c   1.000
_cell.angle_alpha   90.00
_cell.angle_beta   90.00
_cell.angle_gamma   90.00
#
_symmetry.space_group_name_H-M   'P 1'
#
loop_
_entity.id
_entity.type
_entity.pdbx_description
1 polymer ?
#
loop_
_entity_poly.entity_id
_entity_poly.type
_entity_poly.pdbx_seq_one_letter_code
_entity_poly.pdbx_strand_id
1 'polypeptide(L)'
;MNDDPVIESGNQCQPDISDEEKEKILSLMQKMMEMGICAVYGKEDDGLPDAEVDCEANLKSCRAICCSFQFALTKEEVQKGHLKHNPSRPFFIASDADGYCRHIERSTLRCTVWPERPLRCRRYDCKQDPTKPHL
;
A
#
# COMPACT_ATOMS: atom_id res chain seq x y z
N MET A 1 58.96 7.32 -18.33
CA MET A 1 58.48 8.56 -17.68
C MET A 1 57.38 9.09 -18.58
N ASN A 2 56.16 8.58 -18.39
CA ASN A 2 54.95 9.10 -18.98
C ASN A 2 54.06 9.37 -17.78
N ASP A 3 53.87 10.65 -17.46
CA ASP A 3 53.03 11.11 -16.36
C ASP A 3 51.56 11.05 -16.81
N ASP A 4 50.78 10.18 -16.18
CA ASP A 4 49.34 10.12 -16.33
C ASP A 4 48.68 11.37 -15.73
N PRO A 5 47.60 11.91 -16.33
CA PRO A 5 46.88 13.05 -15.77
C PRO A 5 46.11 12.63 -14.51
N VAL A 6 46.36 13.35 -13.42
CA VAL A 6 45.60 13.26 -12.17
C VAL A 6 44.15 13.65 -12.44
N ILE A 7 43.23 12.68 -12.29
CA ILE A 7 41.79 12.94 -12.30
C ILE A 7 41.46 13.64 -10.97
N GLU A 8 41.28 14.95 -11.00
CA GLU A 8 40.71 15.69 -9.87
C GLU A 8 39.30 15.16 -9.59
N SER A 9 39.15 14.56 -8.41
CA SER A 9 37.87 14.14 -7.86
C SER A 9 36.91 15.31 -7.84
N GLY A 10 35.92 15.28 -8.73
CA GLY A 10 34.86 16.27 -8.81
C GLY A 10 34.22 16.49 -7.45
N ASN A 11 34.38 17.73 -6.97
CA ASN A 11 33.68 18.28 -5.83
C ASN A 11 32.17 18.09 -6.03
N GLN A 12 31.57 17.14 -5.31
CA GLN A 12 30.12 16.98 -5.31
C GLN A 12 29.54 18.17 -4.53
N CYS A 13 28.98 19.14 -5.24
CA CYS A 13 28.12 20.17 -4.65
C CYS A 13 26.93 19.46 -3.98
N GLN A 14 27.03 19.19 -2.69
CA GLN A 14 25.83 19.04 -1.88
C GLN A 14 25.21 20.44 -1.81
N PRO A 15 24.01 20.65 -2.38
CA PRO A 15 23.37 21.96 -2.31
C PRO A 15 23.13 22.28 -0.82
N ASP A 16 23.67 23.40 -0.37
CA ASP A 16 23.35 24.00 0.93
C ASP A 16 21.97 24.65 0.80
N ILE A 17 20.93 23.83 0.94
CA ILE A 17 19.53 24.26 0.86
C ILE A 17 19.16 24.81 2.24
N SER A 18 18.72 26.07 2.29
CA SER A 18 18.26 26.70 3.53
C SER A 18 17.02 25.99 4.09
N ASP A 19 16.79 26.11 5.40
CA ASP A 19 15.64 25.45 6.04
C ASP A 19 14.30 25.97 5.49
N GLU A 20 14.23 27.25 5.09
CA GLU A 20 13.05 27.82 4.43
C GLU A 20 12.78 27.17 3.06
N GLU A 21 13.82 26.88 2.28
CA GLU A 21 13.69 26.19 1.00
C GLU A 21 13.28 24.73 1.19
N LYS A 22 13.80 24.04 2.21
CA LYS A 22 13.34 22.68 2.57
C LYS A 22 11.87 22.67 2.93
N GLU A 23 11.40 23.62 3.74
CA GLU A 23 9.97 23.74 4.09
C GLU A 23 9.09 23.97 2.85
N LYS A 24 9.52 24.82 1.92
CA LYS A 24 8.82 25.04 0.64
C LYS A 24 8.76 23.78 -0.21
N ILE A 25 9.88 23.04 -0.30
CA ILE A 25 9.94 21.76 -1.01
C ILE A 25 9.00 20.74 -0.37
N LEU A 26 9.05 20.59 0.96
CA LEU A 26 8.16 19.69 1.69
C LEU A 26 6.68 20.05 1.50
N SER A 27 6.35 21.35 1.57
CA SER A 27 4.99 21.84 1.32
C SER A 27 4.53 21.57 -0.11
N LEU A 28 5.40 21.77 -1.11
CA LEU A 28 5.10 21.49 -2.51
C LEU A 28 4.91 19.98 -2.74
N MET A 29 5.79 19.15 -2.18
CA MET A 29 5.68 17.69 -2.25
C MET A 29 4.39 17.20 -1.60
N GLN A 30 4.02 17.76 -0.44
CA GLN A 30 2.76 17.46 0.23
C GLN A 30 1.55 17.81 -0.66
N LYS A 31 1.53 19.01 -1.24
CA LYS A 31 0.47 19.41 -2.18
C LYS A 31 0.40 18.52 -3.42
N MET A 32 1.56 18.11 -3.97
CA MET A 32 1.60 17.17 -5.10
C MET A 32 0.99 15.81 -4.72
N MET A 33 1.29 15.31 -3.51
CA MET A 33 0.68 14.08 -3.00
C MET A 33 -0.83 14.22 -2.77
N GLU A 34 -1.28 15.35 -2.22
CA GLU A 34 -2.72 15.66 -2.03
C GLU A 34 -3.47 15.76 -3.35
N MET A 35 -2.84 16.35 -4.38
CA MET A 35 -3.38 16.41 -5.74
C MET A 35 -3.28 15.07 -6.49
N GLY A 36 -2.62 14.06 -5.92
CA GLY A 36 -2.41 12.75 -6.54
C GLY A 36 -1.45 12.77 -7.74
N ILE A 37 -0.63 13.82 -7.86
CA ILE A 37 0.40 13.90 -8.91
C ILE A 37 1.46 12.85 -8.59
N CYS A 38 1.75 11.96 -9.54
CA CYS A 38 2.65 10.80 -9.40
C CYS A 38 2.19 9.72 -8.40
N ALA A 39 0.93 9.73 -7.97
CA ALA A 39 0.36 8.68 -7.13
C ALA A 39 0.07 7.38 -7.91
N VAL A 40 0.32 6.23 -7.30
CA VAL A 40 -0.09 4.92 -7.82
C VAL A 40 -1.37 4.48 -7.11
N TYR A 41 -2.46 4.41 -7.84
CA TYR A 41 -3.75 3.88 -7.36
C TYR A 41 -4.01 2.49 -7.92
N GLY A 42 -4.84 1.73 -7.21
CA GLY A 42 -5.43 0.50 -7.73
C GLY A 42 -6.37 0.81 -8.89
N LYS A 43 -6.27 0.00 -9.95
CA LYS A 43 -7.24 0.01 -11.06
C LYS A 43 -8.12 -1.22 -10.91
N GLU A 44 -9.29 -1.03 -10.31
CA GLU A 44 -10.30 -2.06 -10.12
C GLU A 44 -11.48 -1.76 -11.05
N ASP A 45 -12.00 -2.77 -11.77
CA ASP A 45 -13.14 -2.62 -12.70
C ASP A 45 -14.45 -2.67 -11.92
N ASP A 46 -15.18 -1.57 -11.79
CA ASP A 46 -16.43 -1.45 -11.04
C ASP A 46 -17.57 -2.37 -11.54
N GLY A 47 -17.50 -2.88 -12.77
CA GLY A 47 -18.45 -3.83 -13.34
C GLY A 47 -18.28 -5.29 -12.89
N LEU A 48 -17.15 -5.63 -12.25
CA LEU A 48 -16.95 -6.99 -11.74
C LEU A 48 -17.75 -7.24 -10.44
N PRO A 49 -18.52 -8.34 -10.35
CA PRO A 49 -19.26 -8.68 -9.15
C PRO A 49 -18.32 -9.02 -7.99
N ASP A 50 -18.81 -8.86 -6.76
CA ASP A 50 -18.13 -9.34 -5.56
C ASP A 50 -18.06 -10.88 -5.55
N ALA A 51 -17.06 -11.44 -4.88
CA ALA A 51 -16.91 -12.89 -4.79
C ALA A 51 -17.98 -13.49 -3.86
N GLU A 52 -18.61 -14.57 -4.31
CA GLU A 52 -19.54 -15.37 -3.49
C GLU A 52 -18.74 -16.28 -2.54
N VAL A 53 -18.30 -15.73 -1.41
CA VAL A 53 -17.55 -16.46 -0.38
C VAL A 53 -18.11 -16.22 1.01
N ASP A 54 -18.44 -17.31 1.72
CA ASP A 54 -18.72 -17.25 3.15
C ASP A 54 -17.40 -17.23 3.92
N CYS A 55 -16.90 -16.03 4.23
CA CYS A 55 -15.65 -15.89 4.96
C CYS A 55 -15.71 -16.40 6.39
N GLU A 56 -16.88 -16.43 7.03
CA GLU A 56 -16.99 -16.95 8.40
C GLU A 56 -16.84 -18.46 8.43
N ALA A 57 -17.52 -19.16 7.51
CA ALA A 57 -17.36 -20.61 7.35
C ALA A 57 -15.94 -21.00 6.90
N ASN A 58 -15.31 -20.16 6.06
CA ASN A 58 -13.99 -20.47 5.50
C ASN A 58 -12.82 -19.97 6.35
N LEU A 59 -13.04 -19.19 7.42
CA LEU A 59 -11.96 -18.47 8.12
C LEU A 59 -10.86 -19.40 8.65
N LYS A 60 -11.24 -20.57 9.15
CA LYS A 60 -10.31 -21.57 9.70
C LYS A 60 -9.32 -22.11 8.65
N SER A 61 -9.78 -22.31 7.42
CA SER A 61 -8.94 -22.80 6.33
C SER A 61 -8.27 -21.64 5.59
N CYS A 62 -8.97 -20.52 5.40
CA CYS A 62 -8.51 -19.30 4.73
C CYS A 62 -7.39 -18.59 5.50
N ARG A 63 -7.43 -18.65 6.85
CA ARG A 63 -6.46 -18.00 7.75
C ARG A 63 -6.25 -16.52 7.43
N ALA A 64 -7.32 -15.86 6.99
CA ALA A 64 -7.34 -14.47 6.55
C ALA A 64 -6.24 -14.12 5.52
N ILE A 65 -5.96 -15.02 4.56
CA ILE A 65 -4.95 -14.79 3.50
C ILE A 65 -5.14 -13.47 2.76
N CYS A 66 -6.38 -13.01 2.54
CA CYS A 66 -6.65 -11.73 1.90
C CYS A 66 -6.05 -10.53 2.65
N CYS A 67 -5.85 -10.65 3.97
CA CYS A 67 -5.22 -9.62 4.79
C CYS A 67 -3.69 -9.63 4.68
N SER A 68 -3.07 -10.63 4.06
CA SER A 68 -1.62 -10.64 3.79
C SER A 68 -1.23 -9.86 2.54
N PHE A 69 -2.20 -9.45 1.72
CA PHE A 69 -1.94 -8.83 0.43
C PHE A 69 -1.42 -7.39 0.57
N GLN A 70 -0.48 -7.04 -0.30
CA GLN A 70 0.03 -5.67 -0.48
C GLN A 70 -0.44 -5.14 -1.83
N PHE A 71 -1.30 -4.13 -1.82
CA PHE A 71 -1.88 -3.57 -3.05
C PHE A 71 -2.21 -2.08 -2.89
N ALA A 72 -2.32 -1.40 -4.03
CA ALA A 72 -2.78 -0.02 -4.09
C ALA A 72 -4.32 0.03 -4.03
N LEU A 73 -4.84 0.93 -3.21
CA LEU A 73 -6.25 1.30 -3.07
C LEU A 73 -6.68 2.16 -4.25
N THR A 74 -7.96 2.13 -4.59
CA THR A 74 -8.49 3.07 -5.58
C THR A 74 -8.55 4.49 -5.00
N LYS A 75 -8.70 5.49 -5.87
CA LYS A 75 -8.82 6.88 -5.44
C LYS A 75 -10.04 7.09 -4.54
N GLU A 76 -11.16 6.48 -4.89
CA GLU A 76 -12.43 6.56 -4.16
C GLU A 76 -12.32 5.90 -2.77
N GLU A 77 -11.62 4.76 -2.68
CA GLU A 77 -11.36 4.06 -1.42
C GLU A 77 -10.54 4.91 -0.45
N VAL A 78 -9.52 5.60 -0.97
CA VAL A 78 -8.70 6.51 -0.19
C VAL A 78 -9.51 7.73 0.27
N GLN A 79 -10.32 8.31 -0.64
CA GLN A 79 -11.15 9.48 -0.34
C GLN A 79 -12.19 9.22 0.75
N LYS A 80 -12.72 7.99 0.86
CA LYS A 80 -13.65 7.61 1.94
C LYS A 80 -12.99 7.65 3.34
N GLY A 81 -11.66 7.47 3.41
CA GLY A 81 -10.88 7.69 4.63
C GLY A 81 -11.00 6.63 5.73
N HIS A 82 -11.80 5.57 5.55
CA HIS A 82 -11.96 4.49 6.55
C HIS A 82 -10.85 3.43 6.48
N LEU A 83 -10.11 3.36 5.36
CA LEU A 83 -9.01 2.42 5.18
C LEU A 83 -7.67 3.02 5.61
N LYS A 84 -6.98 2.32 6.53
CA LYS A 84 -5.59 2.60 6.89
C LYS A 84 -4.68 2.35 5.68
N HIS A 85 -3.95 3.37 5.26
CA HIS A 85 -2.96 3.29 4.19
C HIS A 85 -1.53 3.40 4.75
N ASN A 86 -0.57 2.91 3.97
CA ASN A 86 0.84 2.92 4.31
C ASN A 86 1.36 4.37 4.33
N PRO A 87 2.05 4.82 5.40
CA PRO A 87 2.54 6.20 5.50
C PRO A 87 3.69 6.49 4.54
N SER A 88 4.54 5.51 4.23
CA SER A 88 5.67 5.65 3.29
C SER A 88 5.24 5.44 1.84
N ARG A 89 4.11 4.77 1.63
CA ARG A 89 3.52 4.48 0.32
C ARG A 89 2.05 4.90 0.38
N PRO A 90 1.75 6.21 0.34
CA PRO A 90 0.38 6.67 0.35
C PRO A 90 -0.39 5.93 -0.75
N PHE A 91 -1.64 5.56 -0.48
CA PHE A 91 -2.49 4.73 -1.35
C PHE A 91 -2.23 3.22 -1.32
N PHE A 92 -1.19 2.69 -0.70
CA PHE A 92 -1.10 1.24 -0.44
C PHE A 92 -1.82 0.88 0.86
N ILE A 93 -2.47 -0.29 0.91
CA ILE A 93 -3.05 -0.79 2.16
C ILE A 93 -1.96 -0.89 3.26
N ALA A 94 -2.25 -0.44 4.47
CA ALA A 94 -1.31 -0.52 5.57
C ALA A 94 -1.16 -1.96 6.08
N SER A 95 0.07 -2.40 6.30
CA SER A 95 0.41 -3.63 7.02
C SER A 95 1.29 -3.36 8.24
N ASP A 96 1.29 -4.34 9.15
CA ASP A 96 2.23 -4.42 10.26
C ASP A 96 3.44 -5.29 9.88
N ALA A 97 4.41 -5.39 10.78
CA ALA A 97 5.67 -6.11 10.54
C ALA A 97 5.47 -7.63 10.31
N ASP A 98 4.33 -8.18 10.71
CA ASP A 98 3.95 -9.58 10.48
C ASP A 98 3.40 -9.84 9.06
N GLY A 99 3.33 -8.81 8.21
CA GLY A 99 2.86 -8.91 6.84
C GLY A 99 1.35 -8.86 6.67
N TYR A 100 0.59 -8.73 7.76
CA TYR A 100 -0.86 -8.63 7.73
C TYR A 100 -1.34 -7.17 7.74
N CYS A 101 -2.48 -6.91 7.12
CA CYS A 101 -3.07 -5.58 7.06
C CYS A 101 -3.51 -5.11 8.46
N ARG A 102 -3.55 -3.80 8.67
CA ARG A 102 -3.91 -3.21 9.98
C ARG A 102 -5.39 -3.30 10.37
N HIS A 103 -6.18 -4.04 9.58
CA HIS A 103 -7.60 -4.23 9.78
C HIS A 103 -7.97 -5.67 10.16
N ILE A 104 -7.01 -6.59 10.28
CA ILE A 104 -7.29 -7.92 10.82
C ILE A 104 -7.17 -7.93 12.34
N GLU A 105 -8.24 -8.40 13.00
CA GLU A 105 -8.26 -8.75 14.41
C GLU A 105 -7.50 -10.07 14.60
N ARG A 106 -6.29 -10.01 15.17
CA ARG A 106 -5.36 -11.16 15.22
C ARG A 106 -5.91 -12.33 16.04
N SER A 107 -6.71 -12.05 17.07
CA SER A 107 -7.28 -13.09 17.92
C SER A 107 -8.34 -13.94 17.22
N THR A 108 -9.09 -13.35 16.30
CA THR A 108 -10.23 -14.01 15.61
C THR A 108 -10.01 -14.21 14.13
N LEU A 109 -8.97 -13.62 13.56
CA LEU A 109 -8.68 -13.49 12.13
C LEU A 109 -9.77 -12.75 11.33
N ARG A 110 -10.69 -12.04 12.00
CA ARG A 110 -11.77 -11.31 11.34
C ARG A 110 -11.28 -9.94 10.84
N CYS A 111 -11.81 -9.51 9.70
CA CYS A 111 -11.55 -8.17 9.18
C CYS A 111 -12.48 -7.15 9.85
N THR A 112 -11.92 -6.13 10.50
CA THR A 112 -12.67 -5.09 11.21
C THR A 112 -13.39 -4.13 10.26
N VAL A 113 -12.99 -4.07 8.99
CA VAL A 113 -13.63 -3.27 7.94
C VAL A 113 -14.44 -4.13 6.96
N TRP A 114 -14.90 -5.32 7.39
CA TRP A 114 -15.61 -6.27 6.54
C TRP A 114 -16.73 -5.66 5.66
N PRO A 115 -17.63 -4.79 6.19
CA PRO A 115 -18.71 -4.18 5.41
C PRO A 115 -18.22 -3.19 4.35
N GLU A 116 -17.06 -2.59 4.56
CA GLU A 116 -16.50 -1.52 3.73
C GLU A 116 -15.16 -1.93 3.11
N ARG A 117 -14.93 -3.24 2.95
CA ARG A 117 -13.70 -3.77 2.37
C ARG A 117 -13.42 -3.13 1.02
N PRO A 118 -12.15 -2.89 0.68
CA PRO A 118 -11.79 -2.44 -0.66
C PRO A 118 -12.23 -3.48 -1.71
N LEU A 119 -12.47 -3.02 -2.94
CA LEU A 119 -12.91 -3.78 -4.10
C LEU A 119 -12.09 -5.06 -4.27
N ARG A 120 -10.76 -4.94 -4.22
CA ARG A 120 -9.84 -6.08 -4.31
C ARG A 120 -10.11 -7.15 -3.24
N CYS A 121 -10.40 -6.73 -2.01
CA CYS A 121 -10.73 -7.67 -0.93
C CYS A 121 -12.12 -8.29 -1.09
N ARG A 122 -13.11 -7.55 -1.60
CA ARG A 122 -14.48 -8.06 -1.82
C ARG A 122 -14.54 -9.08 -2.96
N ARG A 123 -13.69 -8.91 -3.96
CA ARG A 123 -13.62 -9.76 -5.17
C ARG A 123 -12.71 -10.96 -5.05
N TYR A 124 -11.94 -11.04 -3.97
CA TYR A 124 -11.05 -12.15 -3.75
C TYR A 124 -11.83 -13.38 -3.24
N ASP A 125 -11.77 -14.48 -4.00
CA ASP A 125 -12.32 -15.78 -3.61
C ASP A 125 -11.22 -16.72 -3.09
N CYS A 126 -11.19 -16.94 -1.77
CA CYS A 126 -10.23 -17.82 -1.13
C CYS A 126 -10.45 -19.32 -1.40
N LYS A 127 -11.57 -19.72 -2.04
CA LYS A 127 -11.83 -21.12 -2.40
C LYS A 127 -10.96 -21.57 -3.58
N GLN A 128 -10.58 -20.63 -4.45
CA GLN A 128 -9.82 -20.89 -5.67
C GLN A 128 -8.34 -20.50 -5.56
N ASP A 129 -7.89 -19.99 -4.41
CA ASP A 129 -6.51 -19.57 -4.25
C ASP A 129 -5.58 -20.77 -3.95
N PRO A 130 -4.67 -21.14 -4.88
CA PRO A 130 -3.71 -22.23 -4.66
C PRO A 130 -2.60 -21.87 -3.67
N THR A 131 -2.44 -20.59 -3.34
CA THR A 131 -1.46 -20.10 -2.36
C THR A 131 -1.98 -20.14 -0.93
N LYS A 132 -3.26 -20.50 -0.75
CA LYS A 132 -3.88 -20.71 0.56
C LYS A 132 -3.11 -21.77 1.36
N PRO A 133 -2.80 -21.53 2.64
CA PRO A 133 -2.10 -22.53 3.46
C PRO A 133 -2.91 -23.81 3.53
N HIS A 134 -2.37 -24.90 2.98
CA HIS A 134 -2.90 -26.24 3.18
C HIS A 134 -2.42 -26.72 4.55
N LEU A 135 -3.37 -26.90 5.46
CA LEU A 135 -3.14 -27.60 6.72
C LEU A 135 -3.26 -29.10 6.51
#